data_AF-A0A820SEJ1-F1
#
_entry.id   AF-A0A820SEJ1-F1
#
_cell.length_a   1.000
_cell.length_b   1.000
_cell.length_c   1.000
_cell.angle_alpha   90.00
_cell.angle_beta   90.00
_cell.angle_gamma   90.00
#
_symmetry.space_group_name_H-M   'P 1'
#
loop_
_entity.id
_entity.type
_entity.pdbx_description
1 polymer ?
#
loop_
_entity_poly.entity_id
_entity_poly.type
_entity_poly.pdbx_seq_one_letter_code
_entity_poly.pdbx_strand_id
1 'polypeptide(L)'
;SDICQRLYCPKTRKFDLHIVDSTNQEIIRIKREFKCCSGCCWCACCEGCSQEVTVESPPGTVIGFVSQECSCWRMHYILKDASQTPILKIVGPGCICDGPYTCCCENKFTV
;
A
#
# COMPACT_ATOMS: atom_id res chain seq x y z
N SER A 1 19.88 -4.54 3.31
CA SER A 1 18.99 -4.91 4.42
C SER A 1 19.06 -3.78 5.42
N ASP A 2 18.10 -2.86 5.36
CA ASP A 2 18.17 -1.55 6.00
C ASP A 2 17.76 -1.61 7.47
N ILE A 3 18.66 -1.20 8.35
CA ILE A 3 18.47 -1.09 9.80
C ILE A 3 17.17 -0.32 10.14
N CYS A 4 16.85 0.71 9.35
CA CYS A 4 15.63 1.51 9.45
C CYS A 4 14.35 0.69 9.35
N GLN A 5 14.29 -0.27 8.42
CA GLN A 5 13.12 -1.11 8.21
C GLN A 5 12.88 -2.10 9.37
N ARG A 6 13.96 -2.53 10.04
CA ARG A 6 13.88 -3.52 11.13
C ARG A 6 13.67 -2.88 12.51
N LEU A 7 14.30 -1.73 12.78
CA LEU A 7 14.30 -1.14 14.12
C LEU A 7 13.37 0.05 14.29
N TYR A 8 13.23 0.89 13.26
CA TYR A 8 12.56 2.19 13.41
C TYR A 8 11.19 2.25 12.74
N CYS A 9 11.02 1.51 11.64
CA CYS A 9 9.84 1.60 10.78
C CYS A 9 9.23 0.19 10.53
N PRO A 10 8.86 -0.58 11.57
CA PRO A 10 8.44 -1.98 11.43
C PRO A 10 7.15 -2.16 10.63
N LYS A 11 6.24 -1.16 10.66
CA LYS A 11 4.96 -1.20 9.94
C LYS A 11 5.08 -0.91 8.45
N THR A 12 6.18 -0.30 8.01
CA THR A 12 6.38 0.09 6.61
C THR A 12 7.29 -0.86 5.84
N ARG A 13 7.31 -2.13 6.26
CA ARG A 13 8.10 -3.20 5.66
C ARG A 13 7.82 -3.31 4.14
N LYS A 14 8.89 -3.31 3.33
CA LYS A 14 8.81 -3.67 1.92
C LYS A 14 8.44 -5.14 1.75
N PHE A 15 7.70 -5.46 0.71
CA PHE A 15 7.37 -6.83 0.36
C PHE A 15 7.38 -7.01 -1.16
N ASP A 16 7.63 -8.25 -1.55
CA ASP A 16 7.51 -8.75 -2.91
C ASP A 16 6.61 -9.98 -2.81
N LEU A 17 5.37 -9.84 -3.28
CA LEU A 17 4.35 -10.88 -3.22
C LEU A 17 4.24 -11.52 -4.59
N HIS A 18 4.52 -12.82 -4.62
CA HIS A 18 4.42 -13.66 -5.81
C HIS A 18 3.11 -14.44 -5.75
N ILE A 19 2.23 -14.22 -6.73
CA ILE A 19 1.00 -14.99 -6.90
C ILE A 19 1.25 -15.98 -8.03
N VAL A 20 1.14 -17.27 -7.70
CA VAL A 20 1.39 -18.38 -8.62
C VAL A 20 0.10 -19.12 -8.95
N ASP A 21 0.05 -19.74 -10.12
CA ASP A 21 -1.03 -20.65 -10.50
C ASP A 21 -0.85 -22.06 -9.92
N SER A 22 -1.75 -22.99 -10.27
CA SER A 22 -1.69 -24.39 -9.83
C SER A 22 -0.47 -25.16 -10.34
N THR A 23 0.29 -24.61 -11.29
CA THR A 23 1.51 -25.20 -11.84
C THR A 23 2.78 -24.59 -11.24
N ASN A 24 2.65 -23.73 -10.21
CA ASN A 24 3.73 -22.92 -9.64
C ASN A 24 4.34 -21.91 -10.61
N GLN A 25 3.63 -21.53 -11.67
CA GLN A 25 4.04 -20.44 -12.54
C GLN A 25 3.60 -19.09 -11.94
N GLU A 26 4.52 -18.15 -11.84
CA GLU A 26 4.21 -16.79 -11.36
C GLU A 26 3.37 -16.04 -12.40
N ILE A 27 2.15 -15.65 -12.01
CA ILE A 27 1.20 -14.96 -12.88
C ILE A 27 1.05 -13.47 -12.53
N ILE A 28 1.16 -13.12 -11.24
CA ILE A 28 1.07 -11.74 -10.77
C ILE A 28 2.18 -11.49 -9.76
N ARG A 29 2.86 -10.35 -9.89
CA ARG A 29 3.85 -9.88 -8.93
C ARG A 29 3.44 -8.54 -8.36
N ILE A 30 3.37 -8.44 -7.04
CA ILE A 30 2.98 -7.23 -6.32
C ILE A 30 4.17 -6.76 -5.49
N LYS A 31 4.69 -5.58 -5.81
CA LYS A 31 5.87 -5.01 -5.15
C LYS A 31 5.49 -3.75 -4.40
N ARG A 32 5.93 -3.65 -3.15
CA ARG A 32 5.87 -2.43 -2.35
C ARG A 32 7.24 -2.10 -1.81
N GLU A 33 7.75 -0.92 -2.15
CA GLU A 33 9.04 -0.44 -1.64
C GLU A 33 8.96 0.11 -0.21
N PHE A 34 10.12 0.14 0.46
CA PHE A 34 10.22 0.69 1.81
C PHE A 34 10.18 2.23 1.76
N LYS A 35 9.27 2.81 2.52
CA LYS A 35 9.20 4.26 2.78
C LYS A 35 9.03 4.47 4.28
N CYS A 36 10.04 5.01 4.97
CA CYS A 36 10.05 5.06 6.45
C CYS A 36 8.87 5.83 7.02
N CYS A 37 8.48 6.94 6.38
CA CYS A 37 7.42 7.82 6.84
C CYS A 37 6.03 7.46 6.27
N SER A 38 5.86 6.25 5.71
CA SER A 38 4.62 5.87 5.03
C SER A 38 3.52 5.30 5.94
N GLY A 39 2.26 5.38 5.49
CA GLY A 39 1.11 4.80 6.21
C GLY A 39 0.31 5.78 7.06
N CYS A 40 0.75 7.05 7.14
CA CYS A 40 0.02 8.11 7.84
C CYS A 40 -0.91 8.84 6.87
N CYS A 41 -2.22 8.88 7.16
CA CYS A 41 -3.27 9.48 6.33
C CYS A 41 -2.95 10.95 5.92
N TRP A 42 -2.47 11.77 6.88
CA TRP A 42 -2.22 13.20 6.70
C TRP A 42 -0.82 13.56 6.21
N CYS A 43 0.14 12.62 6.26
CA CYS A 43 1.50 12.85 5.77
C CYS A 43 1.69 12.42 4.32
N ALA A 44 0.71 11.74 3.70
CA ALA A 44 0.83 11.22 2.33
C ALA A 44 0.92 12.32 1.25
N CYS A 45 0.82 13.61 1.61
CA CYS A 45 1.14 14.74 0.73
C CYS A 45 2.64 14.98 0.54
N CYS A 46 3.49 14.45 1.42
CA CYS A 46 4.94 14.46 1.25
C CYS A 46 5.34 13.27 0.35
N GLU A 47 6.08 13.51 -0.73
CA GLU A 47 6.45 12.48 -1.73
C GLU A 47 7.17 11.25 -1.14
N GLY A 48 7.82 11.39 0.04
CA GLY A 48 8.46 10.29 0.78
C GLY A 48 7.57 9.51 1.75
N CYS A 49 6.31 9.92 1.91
CA CYS A 49 5.39 9.41 2.93
C CYS A 49 4.15 8.72 2.34
N SER A 50 3.91 8.80 1.03
CA SER A 50 2.82 8.08 0.37
C SER A 50 3.19 6.62 0.13
N GLN A 51 2.32 5.67 0.47
CA GLN A 51 2.51 4.27 0.06
C GLN A 51 2.28 4.10 -1.44
N GLU A 52 3.15 3.32 -2.09
CA GLU A 52 3.04 2.96 -3.49
C GLU A 52 3.27 1.46 -3.65
N VAL A 53 2.41 0.83 -4.45
CA VAL A 53 2.45 -0.59 -4.78
C VAL A 53 2.34 -0.72 -6.29
N THR A 54 3.22 -1.52 -6.87
CA THR A 54 3.22 -1.84 -8.30
C THR A 54 2.67 -3.24 -8.50
N VAL A 55 1.77 -3.40 -9.48
CA VAL A 55 1.17 -4.68 -9.85
C VAL A 55 1.62 -5.04 -11.27
N GLU A 56 2.25 -6.20 -11.41
CA GLU A 56 2.75 -6.74 -12.67
C GLU A 56 1.98 -8.03 -13.03
N SER A 57 1.61 -8.20 -14.29
CA SER A 57 0.97 -9.41 -14.82
C SER A 57 1.09 -9.47 -16.35
N PRO A 58 1.75 -10.48 -16.95
CA PRO A 58 2.68 -11.42 -16.29
C PRO A 58 3.87 -10.68 -15.65
N PRO A 59 4.65 -11.32 -14.77
CA PRO A 59 5.79 -10.69 -14.11
C PRO A 59 6.73 -10.02 -15.11
N GLY A 60 7.08 -8.76 -14.86
CA GLY A 60 7.83 -7.91 -15.79
C GLY A 60 6.99 -6.97 -16.68
N THR A 61 5.66 -7.17 -16.74
CA THR A 61 4.74 -6.23 -17.40
C THR A 61 3.86 -5.55 -16.36
N VAL A 62 4.04 -4.24 -16.16
CA VAL A 62 3.25 -3.47 -15.20
C VAL A 62 1.85 -3.21 -15.75
N ILE A 63 0.83 -3.62 -15.01
CA ILE A 63 -0.58 -3.45 -15.39
C ILE A 63 -1.27 -2.34 -14.59
N GLY A 64 -0.69 -1.91 -13.47
CA GLY A 64 -1.25 -0.86 -12.65
C GLY A 64 -0.50 -0.59 -11.36
N PHE A 65 -1.00 0.40 -10.63
CA PHE A 65 -0.42 0.90 -9.40
C PHE A 65 -1.48 1.11 -8.34
N VAL A 66 -1.09 1.04 -7.08
CA VAL A 66 -1.89 1.51 -5.94
C VAL A 66 -1.10 2.59 -5.23
N SER A 67 -1.67 3.78 -5.09
CA SER A 67 -1.03 4.89 -4.37
C SER A 67 -1.92 5.39 -3.25
N GLN A 68 -1.33 5.68 -2.10
CA GLN A 68 -2.00 6.34 -0.99
C GLN A 68 -2.18 7.83 -1.29
N GLU A 69 -3.40 8.33 -1.14
CA GLU A 69 -3.72 9.75 -1.25
C GLU A 69 -3.67 10.42 0.13
N CYS A 70 -3.25 11.69 0.17
CA CYS A 70 -3.31 12.49 1.38
C CYS A 70 -4.75 12.79 1.76
N SER A 71 -5.07 12.60 3.04
CA SER A 71 -6.36 12.92 3.61
C SER A 71 -6.20 13.34 5.07
N CYS A 72 -7.16 14.11 5.59
CA CYS A 72 -7.09 14.54 6.98
C CYS A 72 -7.35 13.39 7.97
N TRP A 73 -8.34 12.55 7.66
CA TRP A 73 -8.92 11.65 8.67
C TRP A 73 -9.22 10.23 8.20
N ARG A 74 -9.12 9.87 6.92
CA ARG A 74 -9.50 8.53 6.44
C ARG A 74 -8.48 7.97 5.47
N MET A 75 -8.10 6.71 5.59
CA MET A 75 -7.14 6.13 4.66
C MET A 75 -7.72 6.12 3.23
N HIS A 76 -7.08 6.75 2.26
CA HIS A 76 -7.50 6.73 0.86
C HIS A 76 -6.43 6.04 0.01
N TYR A 77 -6.84 5.05 -0.76
CA TYR A 77 -5.99 4.40 -1.77
C TYR A 77 -6.63 4.55 -3.13
N ILE A 78 -5.81 4.90 -4.12
CA ILE A 78 -6.24 5.03 -5.51
C ILE A 78 -5.56 3.94 -6.30
N LEU A 79 -6.36 3.10 -6.96
CA LEU A 79 -5.88 2.18 -7.98
C LEU A 79 -5.78 2.94 -9.28
N LYS A 80 -4.66 2.76 -9.95
CA LYS A 80 -4.35 3.36 -11.24
C LYS A 80 -4.05 2.25 -12.24
N ASP A 81 -4.42 2.46 -13.49
CA ASP A 81 -4.02 1.58 -14.58
C ASP A 81 -2.53 1.77 -14.93
N ALA A 82 -2.05 1.06 -15.96
CA ALA A 82 -0.70 1.22 -16.49
C ALA A 82 -0.41 2.65 -17.01
N SER A 83 -1.44 3.42 -17.38
CA SER A 83 -1.33 4.83 -17.83
C SER A 83 -1.37 5.84 -16.67
N GLN A 84 -1.38 5.37 -15.42
CA GLN A 84 -1.56 6.15 -14.20
C GLN A 84 -2.94 6.82 -14.06
N THR A 85 -3.92 6.41 -14.85
CA THR A 85 -5.30 6.88 -14.78
C THR A 85 -6.01 6.22 -13.61
N PRO A 86 -6.65 6.99 -12.70
CA PRO A 86 -7.37 6.43 -11.56
C PRO A 86 -8.59 5.61 -12.02
N ILE A 87 -8.67 4.36 -11.57
CA ILE A 87 -9.78 3.44 -11.90
C ILE A 87 -10.73 3.29 -10.70
N LEU A 88 -10.16 3.23 -9.49
CA LEU A 88 -10.91 2.90 -8.27
C LEU A 88 -10.34 3.63 -7.07
N LYS A 89 -11.21 4.00 -6.13
CA LYS A 89 -10.81 4.63 -4.87
C LYS A 89 -11.30 3.78 -3.70
N ILE A 90 -10.36 3.22 -2.95
CA ILE A 90 -10.63 2.50 -1.72
C ILE A 90 -10.53 3.48 -0.56
N VAL A 91 -11.61 3.61 0.19
CA VAL A 91 -11.68 4.44 1.40
C VAL A 91 -11.73 3.51 2.60
N GLY A 92 -10.68 3.56 3.41
CA GLY A 92 -10.61 2.88 4.70
C GLY A 92 -11.32 3.66 5.81
N PRO A 93 -11.39 3.06 7.00
CA PRO A 93 -11.95 3.72 8.17
C PRO A 93 -11.16 4.98 8.56
N GLY A 94 -11.74 5.74 9.49
CA GLY A 94 -11.06 6.88 10.11
C GLY A 94 -9.68 6.47 10.65
N CYS A 95 -8.72 7.39 10.67
CA CYS A 95 -7.31 7.09 10.93
C CYS A 95 -7.20 6.12 12.10
N ILE A 96 -6.74 4.91 11.79
CA ILE A 96 -6.44 3.88 12.78
C ILE A 96 -5.21 4.40 13.50
N CYS A 97 -5.43 5.21 14.53
CA CYS A 97 -4.39 5.59 15.46
C CYS A 97 -3.98 4.27 16.12
N ASP A 98 -2.83 3.72 15.73
CA ASP A 98 -2.23 2.54 16.34
C ASP A 98 -1.69 2.88 17.74
N GLY A 99 -2.56 3.32 18.64
CA GLY A 99 -2.29 3.51 20.05
C GLY A 99 -2.74 2.30 20.88
N PRO A 100 -2.42 2.26 22.18
CA PRO A 100 -2.89 1.20 23.07
C PRO A 100 -4.42 1.12 23.21
N TYR A 101 -5.15 2.08 22.63
CA TYR A 101 -6.61 2.18 22.60
C TYR A 101 -7.22 1.83 21.24
N THR A 102 -6.45 1.29 20.28
CA THR A 102 -7.02 0.83 19.01
C THR A 102 -7.95 -0.34 19.29
N CYS A 103 -9.26 -0.05 19.24
CA CYS A 103 -10.29 -1.05 19.38
C CYS A 103 -10.12 -2.08 18.26
N CYS A 104 -10.19 -3.38 18.57
CA CYS A 104 -10.13 -4.47 17.59
C CYS A 104 -11.40 -4.52 16.70
N CYS A 105 -12.06 -3.39 16.48
CA CYS A 105 -13.24 -3.30 15.66
C CYS A 105 -12.89 -3.58 14.19
N GLU A 106 -13.86 -4.14 13.49
CA GLU A 106 -13.78 -4.42 12.07
C GLU A 106 -13.44 -3.13 11.30
N ASN A 107 -12.28 -3.12 10.66
CA ASN A 107 -11.87 -2.04 9.78
C ASN A 107 -12.61 -2.21 8.45
N LYS A 108 -13.76 -1.53 8.31
CA LYS A 108 -14.56 -1.57 7.08
C LYS A 108 -13.93 -0.69 6.01
N PHE A 109 -13.57 -1.30 4.90
CA PHE A 109 -13.13 -0.61 3.69
C PHE A 109 -14.32 -0.50 2.74
N THR A 110 -14.52 0.68 2.17
CA THR A 110 -15.50 0.93 1.11
C THR A 110 -14.76 1.16 -0.20
N VAL A 111 -15.32 0.61 -1.28
CA VAL A 111 -14.80 0.68 -2.65
C VAL A 111 -15.67 1.62 -3.47
#